data_AF-A0A6V8K6T5-F1
#
_entry.id   AF-A0A6V8K6T5-F1
#
_cell.length_a   1.000
_cell.length_b   1.000
_cell.length_c   1.000
_cell.angle_alpha   90.00
_cell.angle_beta   90.00
_cell.angle_gamma   90.00
#
_symmetry.space_group_name_H-M   'P 1'
#
loop_
_entity.id
_entity.type
_entity.pdbx_description
1 polymer ?
#
loop_
_entity_poly.entity_id
_entity_poly.type
_entity_poly.pdbx_seq_one_letter_code
_entity_poly.pdbx_strand_id
1 'polypeptide(L)'
;MQILSESGIKVLGARTSPDEKVSWLADAVLVDPDALSPPDDMEYLLHLARTTSVVVLTSRSPAEHERYLRVGASAVVSKREPGQALVNAVRAVTAGSAAAPHGANGAPAAERLEPPVQHLSEREEQVLRQISQGLTHGQIATRLGISQHTVDTYVKRIRAKLGAGNKAELTRAALLGNVVDAS
;
A
#
# COMPACT_ATOMS: atom_id res chain seq x y z
N MET A 1 19.08 -0.23 2.19
CA MET A 1 18.55 -1.10 1.10
C MET A 1 18.94 -2.57 1.24
N GLN A 2 20.13 -2.88 1.73
CA GLN A 2 20.62 -4.27 1.84
C GLN A 2 19.67 -5.22 2.61
N ILE A 3 19.09 -4.75 3.72
CA ILE A 3 18.17 -5.55 4.56
C ILE A 3 16.88 -6.01 3.85
N LEU A 4 16.38 -5.22 2.87
CA LEU A 4 15.18 -5.59 2.11
C LEU A 4 15.50 -6.71 1.12
N SER A 5 16.62 -6.57 0.40
CA SER A 5 17.07 -7.56 -0.58
C SER A 5 17.39 -8.91 0.08
N GLU A 6 18.07 -8.90 1.23
CA GLU A 6 18.36 -10.13 2.02
C GLU A 6 17.09 -10.82 2.51
N SER A 7 15.99 -10.07 2.66
CA SER A 7 14.69 -10.58 3.09
C SER A 7 13.80 -11.05 1.94
N GLY A 8 14.33 -11.14 0.72
CA GLY A 8 13.60 -11.53 -0.48
C GLY A 8 12.70 -10.43 -1.06
N ILE A 9 12.80 -9.19 -0.58
CA ILE A 9 12.06 -8.05 -1.11
C ILE A 9 12.90 -7.44 -2.25
N LYS A 10 12.38 -7.54 -3.48
CA LYS A 10 13.04 -6.96 -4.65
C LYS A 10 12.87 -5.45 -4.67
N VAL A 11 13.97 -4.73 -4.54
CA VAL A 11 14.02 -3.28 -4.78
C VAL A 11 14.00 -3.01 -6.28
N LEU A 12 12.99 -2.29 -6.76
CA LEU A 12 12.87 -1.91 -8.17
C LEU A 12 13.60 -0.60 -8.52
N GLY A 13 13.88 0.25 -7.51
CA GLY A 13 14.62 1.50 -7.66
C GLY A 13 14.66 2.29 -6.35
N ALA A 14 15.52 3.30 -6.30
CA ALA A 14 15.60 4.28 -5.22
C ALA A 14 15.64 5.68 -5.84
N ARG A 15 14.85 6.61 -5.31
CA ARG A 15 14.77 7.99 -5.83
C ARG A 15 14.69 8.98 -4.67
N THR A 16 15.13 10.21 -4.93
CA THR A 16 15.11 11.33 -3.99
C THR A 16 14.31 12.53 -4.51
N SER A 17 13.75 12.46 -5.73
CA SER A 17 12.93 13.52 -6.33
C SER A 17 11.54 12.99 -6.74
N PRO A 18 10.45 13.73 -6.45
CA PRO A 18 9.07 13.42 -6.85
C PRO A 18 8.78 13.40 -8.36
N ASP A 19 9.52 14.16 -9.17
CA ASP A 19 9.18 14.47 -10.57
C ASP A 19 9.31 13.26 -11.53
N GLU A 20 9.96 12.19 -11.09
CA GLU A 20 10.08 10.97 -11.88
C GLU A 20 8.87 10.07 -11.63
N LYS A 21 8.07 9.82 -12.68
CA LYS A 21 6.93 8.89 -12.66
C LYS A 21 7.28 7.64 -11.86
N VAL A 22 6.55 7.40 -10.77
CA VAL A 22 6.71 6.21 -9.95
C VAL A 22 6.56 4.99 -10.84
N SER A 23 7.53 4.09 -10.77
CA SER A 23 7.48 2.86 -11.54
C SER A 23 6.26 2.06 -11.10
N TRP A 24 5.25 1.98 -11.98
CA TRP A 24 3.95 1.33 -11.78
C TRP A 24 4.04 -0.20 -11.52
N LEU A 25 5.26 -0.71 -11.34
CA LEU A 25 5.61 -2.10 -11.12
C LEU A 25 5.76 -2.46 -9.64
N ALA A 26 5.91 -1.46 -8.75
CA ALA A 26 6.13 -1.73 -7.33
C ALA A 26 4.82 -2.06 -6.59
N ASP A 27 4.88 -3.06 -5.70
CA ASP A 27 3.75 -3.43 -4.83
C ASP A 27 3.56 -2.45 -3.65
N ALA A 28 4.61 -1.72 -3.28
CA ALA A 28 4.62 -0.66 -2.28
C ALA A 28 5.80 0.30 -2.51
N VAL A 29 5.69 1.53 -2.01
CA VAL A 29 6.74 2.55 -2.02
C VAL A 29 7.17 2.84 -0.59
N LEU A 30 8.48 2.82 -0.35
CA LEU A 30 9.08 3.28 0.90
C LEU A 30 9.48 4.74 0.76
N VAL A 31 8.97 5.61 1.63
CA VAL A 31 9.25 7.04 1.61
C VAL A 31 9.95 7.45 2.90
N ASP A 32 11.06 8.14 2.77
CA ASP A 32 11.71 8.88 3.84
C ASP A 32 11.36 10.37 3.67
N PRO A 33 10.46 10.95 4.50
CA PRO A 33 10.02 12.33 4.35
C PRO A 33 11.17 13.33 4.41
N ASP A 34 12.22 13.02 5.19
CA ASP A 34 13.38 13.91 5.36
C ASP A 34 14.31 13.87 4.13
N ALA A 35 14.19 12.83 3.29
CA ALA A 35 14.96 12.66 2.06
C ALA A 35 14.23 13.18 0.80
N LEU A 36 13.00 13.67 0.94
CA LEU A 36 12.26 14.30 -0.14
C LEU A 36 12.79 15.71 -0.44
N SER A 37 12.47 16.20 -1.64
CA SER A 37 12.72 17.58 -2.05
C SER A 37 11.43 18.17 -2.64
N PRO A 38 10.69 19.03 -1.91
CA PRO A 38 11.01 19.52 -0.56
C PRO A 38 10.87 18.42 0.53
N PRO A 39 11.58 18.54 1.67
CA PRO A 39 11.38 17.64 2.79
C PRO A 39 9.95 17.71 3.33
N ASP A 40 9.41 16.59 3.77
CA ASP A 40 8.06 16.48 4.35
C ASP A 40 6.94 16.92 3.39
N ASP A 41 7.09 16.65 2.10
CA ASP A 41 6.08 16.96 1.08
C ASP A 41 4.82 16.08 1.24
N MET A 42 3.80 16.63 1.91
CA MET A 42 2.55 15.91 2.19
C MET A 42 1.66 15.78 0.98
N GLU A 43 1.76 16.70 0.03
CA GLU A 43 0.99 16.63 -1.21
C GLU A 43 1.49 15.47 -2.07
N TYR A 44 2.82 15.29 -2.14
CA TYR A 44 3.42 14.13 -2.78
C TYR A 44 3.01 12.81 -2.11
N LEU A 45 3.06 12.74 -0.77
CA LEU A 45 2.62 11.54 -0.04
C LEU A 45 1.15 11.22 -0.30
N LEU A 46 0.28 12.23 -0.31
CA LEU A 46 -1.14 12.06 -0.62
C LEU A 46 -1.33 11.51 -2.02
N HIS A 47 -0.62 12.07 -3.01
CA HIS A 47 -0.68 11.59 -4.39
C HIS A 47 -0.20 10.14 -4.52
N LEU A 48 0.90 9.78 -3.87
CA LEU A 48 1.40 8.41 -3.84
C LEU A 48 0.41 7.45 -3.17
N ALA A 49 -0.14 7.82 -2.01
CA ALA A 49 -1.08 6.98 -1.27
C ALA A 49 -2.36 6.66 -2.06
N ARG A 50 -2.76 7.53 -3.00
CA ARG A 50 -3.90 7.31 -3.90
C ARG A 50 -3.60 6.37 -5.06
N THR A 51 -2.32 6.17 -5.40
CA THR A 51 -1.92 5.35 -6.55
C THR A 51 -1.34 4.00 -6.13
N THR A 52 -0.64 3.95 -4.98
CA THR A 52 0.04 2.76 -4.46
C THR A 52 0.11 2.78 -2.94
N SER A 53 0.50 1.64 -2.35
CA SER A 53 0.70 1.56 -0.91
C SER A 53 2.00 2.24 -0.50
N VAL A 54 1.93 3.09 0.52
CA VAL A 54 3.06 3.88 1.01
C VAL A 54 3.46 3.43 2.41
N VAL A 55 4.73 3.07 2.59
CA VAL A 55 5.35 2.86 3.90
C VAL A 55 6.25 4.05 4.19
N VAL A 56 6.02 4.76 5.28
CA VAL A 56 6.87 5.89 5.69
C VAL A 56 7.93 5.40 6.66
N LEU A 57 9.20 5.78 6.43
CA LEU A 57 10.32 5.52 7.32
C LEU A 57 10.83 6.85 7.88
N THR A 58 10.63 7.11 9.17
CA THR A 58 10.90 8.42 9.76
C THR A 58 11.53 8.32 11.15
N SER A 59 12.28 9.35 11.55
CA SER A 59 12.79 9.52 12.93
C SER A 59 11.97 10.52 13.74
N ARG A 60 10.82 10.96 13.22
CA ARG A 60 9.95 11.98 13.81
C ARG A 60 9.14 11.46 15.00
N SER A 61 8.42 12.37 15.65
CA SER A 61 7.62 12.07 16.84
C SER A 61 6.36 11.26 16.49
N PRO A 62 5.74 10.56 17.47
CA PRO A 62 4.49 9.85 17.25
C PRO A 62 3.35 10.71 16.67
N ALA A 63 3.26 11.99 17.06
CA ALA A 63 2.25 12.91 16.51
C ALA A 63 2.40 13.14 14.99
N GLU A 64 3.63 13.12 14.49
CA GLU A 64 3.91 13.19 13.04
C GLU A 64 3.55 11.87 12.34
N HIS A 65 3.69 10.73 13.02
CA HIS A 65 3.27 9.43 12.44
C HIS A 65 1.78 9.43 12.12
N GLU A 66 0.94 9.93 13.03
CA GLU A 66 -0.50 10.06 12.82
C GLU A 66 -0.84 10.99 11.65
N ARG A 67 0.00 12.01 11.38
CA ARG A 67 -0.18 12.90 10.24
C ARG A 67 0.03 12.15 8.92
N TYR A 68 1.05 11.30 8.82
CA TYR A 68 1.29 10.48 7.63
C TYR A 68 0.19 9.44 7.40
N LEU A 69 -0.31 8.82 8.47
CA LEU A 69 -1.45 7.89 8.38
C LEU A 69 -2.71 8.60 7.89
N ARG A 70 -3.01 9.80 8.39
CA ARG A 70 -4.16 10.61 7.93
C ARG A 70 -4.08 11.00 6.45
N VAL A 71 -2.87 11.14 5.90
CA VAL A 71 -2.64 11.40 4.47
C VAL A 71 -2.80 10.14 3.60
N GLY A 72 -2.92 8.96 4.22
CA GLY A 72 -3.16 7.68 3.54
C GLY A 72 -1.94 6.76 3.48
N ALA A 73 -0.86 7.05 4.24
CA ALA A 73 0.22 6.09 4.39
C ALA A 73 -0.31 4.76 4.94
N SER A 74 0.08 3.66 4.31
CA SER A 74 -0.34 2.30 4.69
C SER A 74 0.38 1.80 5.94
N ALA A 75 1.54 2.37 6.26
CA ALA A 75 2.31 2.11 7.48
C ALA A 75 3.30 3.24 7.76
N VAL A 76 3.68 3.40 9.03
CA VAL A 76 4.80 4.26 9.46
C VAL A 76 5.73 3.43 10.34
N VAL A 77 7.03 3.46 10.02
CA VAL A 77 8.09 2.72 10.72
C VAL A 77 9.13 3.71 11.21
N SER A 78 9.60 3.52 12.45
CA SER A 78 10.65 4.38 12.97
C SER A 78 12.02 3.97 12.44
N LYS A 79 12.86 4.93 12.04
CA LYS A 79 14.29 4.70 11.75
C LYS A 79 15.08 4.17 12.96
N ARG A 80 14.51 4.29 14.16
CA ARG A 80 15.11 3.81 15.42
C ARG A 80 14.80 2.33 15.70
N GLU A 81 13.83 1.76 14.98
CA GLU A 81 13.48 0.35 15.12
C GLU A 81 14.48 -0.55 14.37
N PRO A 82 14.62 -1.83 14.77
CA PRO A 82 15.43 -2.78 14.03
C PRO A 82 14.87 -2.93 12.60
N GLY A 83 15.75 -3.09 11.61
CA GLY A 83 15.31 -3.16 10.21
C GLY A 83 14.35 -4.32 9.88
N GLN A 84 14.24 -5.32 10.77
CA GLN A 84 13.19 -6.34 10.68
C GLN A 84 11.77 -5.75 10.80
N ALA A 85 11.59 -4.67 11.58
CA ALA A 85 10.32 -3.95 11.67
C ALA A 85 9.89 -3.39 10.31
N LEU A 86 10.84 -2.81 9.56
CA LEU A 86 10.60 -2.34 8.19
C LEU A 86 10.21 -3.50 7.26
N VAL A 87 10.93 -4.62 7.31
CA VAL A 87 10.62 -5.81 6.50
C VAL A 87 9.20 -6.32 6.79
N ASN A 88 8.82 -6.39 8.07
CA ASN A 88 7.49 -6.84 8.48
C ASN A 88 6.39 -5.87 8.03
N ALA A 89 6.61 -4.56 8.16
CA ALA A 89 5.68 -3.53 7.71
C ALA A 89 5.46 -3.61 6.19
N VAL A 90 6.53 -3.71 5.40
CA VAL A 90 6.44 -3.86 3.94
C VAL A 90 5.67 -5.12 3.59
N ARG A 91 5.97 -6.27 4.22
CA ARG A 91 5.25 -7.53 3.97
C ARG A 91 3.77 -7.45 4.33
N ALA A 92 3.42 -6.81 5.44
CA ALA A 92 2.02 -6.64 5.84
C ALA A 92 1.26 -5.80 4.81
N VAL A 93 1.84 -4.66 4.42
CA VAL A 93 1.27 -3.77 3.40
C VAL A 93 1.14 -4.47 2.04
N THR A 94 2.16 -5.20 1.59
CA THR A 94 2.10 -5.97 0.32
C THR A 94 1.15 -7.16 0.40
N ALA A 95 0.95 -7.76 1.57
CA ALA A 95 -0.05 -8.79 1.76
C ALA A 95 -1.49 -8.25 1.79
N GLY A 96 -1.71 -6.94 1.64
CA GLY A 96 -3.03 -6.32 1.72
C GLY A 96 -3.65 -6.34 3.11
N SER A 97 -2.83 -6.58 4.14
CA SER A 97 -3.19 -6.25 5.51
C SER A 97 -2.82 -4.78 5.70
N ALA A 98 -3.74 -3.96 6.21
CA ALA A 98 -3.32 -2.71 6.85
C ALA A 98 -2.29 -3.14 7.91
N ALA A 99 -1.04 -2.73 7.75
CA ALA A 99 -0.01 -3.13 8.69
C ALA A 99 -0.38 -2.47 10.01
N ALA A 100 -0.93 -3.27 10.92
CA ALA A 100 -0.99 -2.89 12.31
C ALA A 100 0.43 -2.47 12.71
N PRO A 101 0.62 -1.27 13.26
CA PRO A 101 1.83 -1.06 14.03
C PRO A 101 1.75 -2.07 15.19
N HIS A 102 2.86 -2.74 15.49
CA HIS A 102 3.46 -2.78 16.82
C HIS A 102 4.38 -4.00 16.96
N GLY A 103 5.56 -3.71 17.48
CA GLY A 103 6.55 -4.67 17.92
C GLY A 103 5.99 -5.59 19.01
N ALA A 104 6.58 -6.77 19.09
CA ALA A 104 6.29 -7.73 20.14
C ALA A 104 6.65 -7.13 21.51
N ASN A 105 5.71 -7.31 22.44
CA ASN A 105 5.76 -7.14 23.90
C ASN A 105 5.44 -5.74 24.46
N GLY A 106 4.15 -5.54 24.71
CA GLY A 106 3.62 -4.52 25.62
C GLY A 106 2.65 -3.57 24.93
N ALA A 107 1.36 -3.91 24.96
CA ALA A 107 0.27 -3.02 24.51
C ALA A 107 0.32 -1.68 25.28
N PRO A 108 -0.16 -0.58 24.66
CA PRO A 108 -1.59 -0.30 24.77
C PRO A 108 -2.26 -0.12 23.40
N ALA A 109 -3.58 -0.25 23.43
CA ALA A 109 -4.48 -0.20 22.29
C ALA A 109 -4.15 0.96 21.33
N ALA A 110 -3.64 0.63 20.14
CA ALA A 110 -3.96 1.42 18.98
C ALA A 110 -5.46 1.21 18.77
N GLU A 111 -6.26 2.22 19.10
CA GLU A 111 -7.64 2.30 18.65
C GLU A 111 -7.68 1.81 17.21
N ARG A 112 -8.60 0.88 16.95
CA ARG A 112 -9.07 0.62 15.59
C ARG A 112 -9.61 1.95 15.11
N LEU A 113 -8.75 2.79 14.55
CA LEU A 113 -9.17 3.81 13.63
C LEU A 113 -9.77 3.00 12.49
N GLU A 114 -11.09 2.91 12.50
CA GLU A 114 -11.91 2.54 11.36
C GLU A 114 -11.20 3.10 10.13
N PRO A 115 -10.68 2.23 9.25
CA PRO A 115 -9.86 2.72 8.17
C PRO A 115 -10.69 3.71 7.38
N PRO A 116 -10.16 4.92 7.08
CA PRO A 116 -10.89 5.89 6.28
C PRO A 116 -11.36 5.18 5.03
N VAL A 117 -12.69 5.25 4.76
CA VAL A 117 -13.42 4.58 3.67
C VAL A 117 -12.43 4.18 2.58
N GLN A 118 -12.02 2.91 2.55
CA GLN A 118 -10.83 2.53 1.78
C GLN A 118 -11.18 2.53 0.30
N HIS A 119 -11.06 3.70 -0.32
CA HIS A 119 -11.14 3.83 -1.75
C HIS A 119 -10.05 2.95 -2.39
N LEU A 120 -10.41 2.35 -3.51
CA LEU A 120 -9.44 1.65 -4.33
C LEU A 120 -8.42 2.66 -4.83
N SER A 121 -7.14 2.28 -4.83
CA SER A 121 -6.13 3.04 -5.53
C SER A 121 -6.35 2.97 -7.04
N GLU A 122 -5.80 3.90 -7.80
CA GLU A 122 -5.90 3.86 -9.27
C GLU A 122 -5.46 2.51 -9.86
N ARG A 123 -4.44 1.89 -9.23
CA ARG A 123 -3.91 0.59 -9.65
C ARG A 123 -4.86 -0.55 -9.30
N GLU A 124 -5.48 -0.50 -8.13
CA GLU A 124 -6.50 -1.46 -7.72
C GLU A 124 -7.75 -1.36 -8.60
N GLU A 125 -8.19 -0.14 -8.94
CA GLU A 125 -9.28 0.04 -9.90
C GLU A 125 -8.91 -0.50 -11.29
N GLN A 126 -7.67 -0.27 -11.74
CA GLN A 126 -7.21 -0.80 -13.02
C GLN A 126 -7.26 -2.33 -13.05
N VAL A 127 -6.81 -2.99 -11.97
CA VAL A 127 -6.91 -4.45 -11.83
C VAL A 127 -8.38 -4.90 -11.77
N LEU A 128 -9.21 -4.24 -10.97
CA LEU A 128 -10.64 -4.55 -10.84
C LEU A 128 -11.39 -4.45 -12.19
N ARG A 129 -11.08 -3.43 -13.00
CA ARG A 129 -11.61 -3.28 -14.38
C ARG A 129 -11.21 -4.43 -15.30
N GLN A 130 -10.01 -5.01 -15.14
CA GLN A 130 -9.63 -6.18 -15.93
C GLN A 130 -10.34 -7.45 -15.46
N ILE A 131 -10.59 -7.58 -14.16
CA ILE A 131 -11.36 -8.71 -13.59
C ILE A 131 -12.80 -8.69 -14.11
N SER A 132 -13.43 -7.51 -14.19
CA SER A 132 -14.80 -7.39 -14.71
C SER A 132 -14.92 -7.74 -16.20
N GLN A 133 -13.82 -7.63 -16.95
CA GLN A 133 -13.71 -8.11 -18.34
C GLN A 133 -13.50 -9.64 -18.44
N GLY A 134 -13.47 -10.36 -17.31
CA GLY A 134 -13.32 -11.81 -17.26
C GLY A 134 -11.88 -12.31 -17.31
N LEU A 135 -10.88 -11.43 -17.38
CA LEU A 135 -9.48 -11.82 -17.52
C LEU A 135 -8.97 -12.63 -16.32
N THR A 136 -8.05 -13.57 -16.59
CA THR A 136 -7.32 -14.31 -15.56
C THR A 136 -6.16 -13.48 -14.99
N HIS A 137 -5.68 -13.78 -13.79
CA HIS A 137 -4.58 -13.02 -13.18
C HIS A 137 -3.32 -13.01 -14.06
N GLY A 138 -3.02 -14.12 -14.75
CA GLY A 138 -1.93 -14.18 -15.73
C GLY A 138 -2.14 -13.28 -16.95
N GLN A 139 -3.36 -13.19 -17.47
CA GLN A 139 -3.68 -12.25 -18.57
C GLN A 139 -3.57 -10.79 -18.13
N ILE A 140 -4.02 -10.48 -16.91
CA ILE A 140 -3.89 -9.16 -16.30
C ILE A 140 -2.41 -8.80 -16.14
N ALA A 141 -1.60 -9.73 -15.65
CA ALA A 141 -0.16 -9.57 -15.46
C ALA A 141 0.54 -9.18 -16.77
N THR A 142 0.29 -9.94 -17.85
CA THR A 142 0.80 -9.65 -19.19
C THR A 142 0.35 -8.28 -19.68
N ARG A 143 -0.93 -7.93 -19.51
CA ARG A 143 -1.49 -6.66 -20.01
C ARG A 143 -0.98 -5.44 -19.25
N LEU A 144 -0.72 -5.58 -17.96
CA LEU A 144 -0.26 -4.50 -17.08
C LEU A 144 1.27 -4.46 -16.92
N GLY A 145 2.00 -5.38 -17.56
CA GLY A 145 3.45 -5.47 -17.51
C GLY A 145 4.03 -5.84 -16.14
N ILE A 146 3.25 -6.51 -15.29
CA ILE A 146 3.61 -6.88 -13.91
C ILE A 146 3.63 -8.39 -13.73
N SER A 147 4.10 -8.86 -12.58
CA SER A 147 4.06 -10.29 -12.24
C SER A 147 2.65 -10.74 -11.86
N GLN A 148 2.34 -12.03 -12.02
CA GLN A 148 1.08 -12.60 -11.53
C GLN A 148 0.95 -12.46 -10.01
N HIS A 149 2.06 -12.57 -9.27
CA HIS A 149 2.08 -12.34 -7.82
C HIS A 149 1.66 -10.91 -7.45
N THR A 150 2.11 -9.91 -8.20
CA THR A 150 1.69 -8.51 -8.04
C THR A 150 0.20 -8.34 -8.30
N VAL A 151 -0.36 -9.04 -9.30
CA VAL A 151 -1.83 -9.07 -9.51
C VAL A 151 -2.55 -9.72 -8.32
N ASP A 152 -2.07 -10.85 -7.81
CA ASP A 152 -2.65 -11.52 -6.64
C ASP A 152 -2.68 -10.61 -5.40
N THR A 153 -1.60 -9.85 -5.20
CA THR A 153 -1.49 -8.80 -4.17
C THR A 153 -2.58 -7.74 -4.32
N TYR A 154 -2.75 -7.17 -5.52
CA TYR A 154 -3.83 -6.20 -5.77
C TYR A 154 -5.22 -6.81 -5.56
N VAL A 155 -5.47 -8.03 -6.03
CA VAL A 155 -6.74 -8.73 -5.83
C VAL A 155 -7.04 -8.91 -4.34
N LYS A 156 -6.05 -9.32 -3.54
CA LYS A 156 -6.21 -9.49 -2.10
C LYS A 156 -6.56 -8.17 -1.40
N ARG A 157 -5.92 -7.07 -1.79
CA ARG A 157 -6.24 -5.72 -1.30
C ARG A 157 -7.65 -5.28 -1.68
N ILE A 158 -8.02 -5.42 -2.96
CA ILE A 158 -9.36 -5.07 -3.45
C ILE A 158 -10.43 -5.84 -2.65
N ARG A 159 -10.22 -7.14 -2.40
CA ARG A 159 -11.13 -7.95 -1.58
C ARG A 159 -11.24 -7.41 -0.15
N ALA A 160 -10.12 -7.07 0.48
CA ALA A 160 -10.11 -6.49 1.82
C ALA A 160 -10.85 -5.15 1.87
N LYS A 161 -10.68 -4.30 0.85
CA LYS A 161 -11.32 -2.98 0.75
C LYS A 161 -12.82 -3.04 0.45
N LEU A 162 -13.23 -3.97 -0.41
CA LEU A 162 -14.63 -4.09 -0.85
C LEU A 162 -15.44 -5.12 -0.04
N GLY A 163 -14.82 -5.82 0.91
CA GLY A 163 -15.47 -6.93 1.63
C GLY A 163 -15.86 -8.11 0.73
N ALA A 164 -15.22 -8.27 -0.44
CA ALA A 164 -15.56 -9.30 -1.42
C ALA A 164 -14.80 -10.61 -1.15
N GLY A 165 -15.53 -11.71 -0.96
CA GLY A 165 -14.99 -13.06 -0.75
C GLY A 165 -14.69 -13.81 -2.04
N ASN A 166 -15.34 -13.48 -3.16
CA ASN A 166 -15.18 -14.22 -4.42
C ASN A 166 -15.13 -13.35 -5.69
N LYS A 167 -14.82 -13.98 -6.83
CA LYS A 167 -14.70 -13.30 -8.14
C LYS A 167 -16.03 -12.67 -8.59
N ALA A 168 -17.17 -13.31 -8.31
CA ALA A 168 -18.48 -12.78 -8.71
C ALA A 168 -18.81 -11.49 -7.96
N GLU A 169 -18.50 -11.42 -6.66
CA GLU A 169 -18.65 -10.21 -5.85
C GLU A 169 -17.73 -9.08 -6.32
N LEU A 170 -16.47 -9.38 -6.66
CA LEU A 170 -15.56 -8.41 -7.26
C LEU A 170 -16.08 -7.87 -8.59
N THR A 171 -16.54 -8.75 -9.49
CA THR A 171 -17.13 -8.34 -10.77
C THR A 171 -18.38 -7.48 -10.55
N ARG A 172 -19.24 -7.85 -9.60
CA ARG A 172 -20.43 -7.07 -9.24
C ARG A 172 -20.04 -5.68 -8.74
N ALA A 173 -19.07 -5.58 -7.83
CA ALA A 173 -18.61 -4.31 -7.29
C ALA A 173 -18.01 -3.41 -8.38
N ALA A 174 -17.27 -3.99 -9.33
CA ALA A 174 -16.72 -3.27 -10.48
C ALA A 174 -17.80 -2.68 -11.40
N LEU A 175 -18.91 -3.41 -11.59
CA LEU A 175 -20.00 -3.00 -12.48
C LEU A 175 -20.94 -1.98 -11.85
N LEU A 176 -21.13 -2.03 -10.53
CA LEU A 176 -22.06 -1.15 -9.81
C LEU A 176 -21.47 0.21 -9.42
N GLY A 177 -20.17 0.45 -9.66
CA GLY A 177 -19.52 1.73 -9.38
C GLY A 177 -19.46 2.05 -7.88
N ASN A 178 -18.54 1.42 -7.15
CA ASN A 178 -18.09 1.79 -5.79
C ASN A 178 -19.20 2.15 -4.75
N VAL A 179 -20.29 1.39 -4.70
CA VAL A 179 -21.18 1.46 -3.52
C VAL A 179 -20.55 0.64 -2.39
N VAL A 180 -19.70 1.30 -1.62
CA VAL A 180 -19.38 0.86 -0.25
C VAL A 180 -20.52 1.39 0.62
N ASP A 181 -21.66 0.67 0.63
CA ASP A 181 -22.66 0.88 1.67
C ASP A 181 -22.10 0.28 2.96
N ALA A 182 -21.52 1.14 3.81
CA ALA A 182 -21.32 0.83 5.21
C ALA A 182 -22.69 0.86 5.89
N SER A 183 -23.29 -0.32 6.09
CA SER A 183 -24.41 -0.49 7.03
C SER A 183 -23.88 -0.67 8.45
#